data_AF-A0AAN6ND86-F1
#
_entry.id   AF-A0AAN6ND86-F1
#
_cell.length_a   1.000
_cell.length_b   1.000
_cell.length_c   1.000
_cell.angle_alpha   90.00
_cell.angle_beta   90.00
_cell.angle_gamma   90.00
#
_symmetry.space_group_name_H-M   'P 1'
#
loop_
_entity.id
_entity.type
_entity.pdbx_description
1 polymer ?
#
loop_
_entity_poly.entity_id
_entity_poly.type
_entity_poly.pdbx_seq_one_letter_code
_entity_poly.pdbx_strand_id
1 'polypeptide(L)'
;MSPLKLALIALGSLAHVVVGQYSSYNYGFDIARRVKRDLRDVPQPLIVRGAGQAEGRIALRREIRDLQQDEDQWTLYILGLSLLQYMDQTTPTSWYGITGIHGIPHTTWAGVTPVPGSENTGYCAHISSLFPTWHRPYLALYEQVLYDMVQTIAGMWTDPNDKARYQAAAVDFRIPFWDWATSPPAGESVLPPSVGGSPWVDINGPFGAQRIANPLFSFPFIPFNATAMLSPPFDRWDRTYRHPTTNYSDAISDNSYVAMTLDSALPSFQQRLYNLYSNYPNYTAFSTYAFDPTSNIGTFDSLEGLHDSVHDLAGGGGHMSYIPYSAFDPIFFLHHAMVDRIFAIWQALYSETWVQPEPAKSASYTTLIGQIQDSTTPLTPFFADSDGTFWTSDTVRDHTILGYTYAELVGNGPNASQATKAQVRRHINRLYGSSSPASFAIKASSKTKRASSDSLIKLGKRWNEKKPRWSRPMPSESPIERVLVGGRYREWTANIHVDKQALNGPFKILFFLGPPPQDHQTWTGAPNLVGTMGVFAAPEMDGGMQMGRQDITATVPLTAALVKRVATGELESLDPRDVEPYLKRYLEHRIITSAGGTVIEPSEIRSLGIHIVSASVRAPSSDQELPRWGKTVAHFDL
;
A
#
# COMPACT_ATOMS: atom_id res chain seq x y z
N MET A 1 -22.64 -16.50 -27.42
CA MET A 1 -22.13 -16.65 -26.04
C MET A 1 -22.75 -17.92 -25.49
N SER A 2 -21.96 -18.83 -24.91
CA SER A 2 -22.48 -20.14 -24.48
C SER A 2 -23.29 -20.02 -23.18
N PRO A 3 -24.35 -20.83 -23.00
CA PRO A 3 -25.24 -20.78 -21.83
C PRO A 3 -24.56 -21.14 -20.50
N LEU A 4 -23.29 -21.57 -20.50
CA LEU A 4 -22.53 -21.87 -19.29
C LEU A 4 -22.13 -20.62 -18.48
N LYS A 5 -22.10 -19.43 -19.09
CA LYS A 5 -21.76 -18.19 -18.36
C LYS A 5 -22.94 -17.54 -17.62
N LEU A 6 -24.18 -17.85 -17.99
CA LEU A 6 -25.36 -17.38 -17.24
C LEU A 6 -25.56 -18.18 -15.93
N ALA A 7 -25.10 -19.43 -15.87
CA ALA A 7 -25.23 -20.25 -14.67
C ALA A 7 -24.35 -19.79 -13.50
N LEU A 8 -23.19 -19.16 -13.75
CA LEU A 8 -22.37 -18.56 -12.69
C LEU A 8 -22.97 -17.26 -12.12
N ILE A 9 -23.73 -16.51 -12.92
CA ILE A 9 -24.36 -15.27 -12.48
C ILE A 9 -25.61 -15.57 -11.64
N ALA A 10 -26.33 -16.66 -11.94
CA ALA A 10 -27.51 -17.09 -11.20
C ALA A 10 -27.21 -17.77 -9.85
N LEU A 11 -26.00 -18.31 -9.64
CA LEU A 11 -25.57 -18.84 -8.34
C LEU A 11 -25.13 -17.74 -7.36
N GLY A 12 -24.81 -16.53 -7.85
CA GLY A 12 -24.54 -15.36 -7.00
C GLY A 12 -25.81 -14.75 -6.38
N SER A 13 -27.00 -15.06 -6.90
CA SER A 13 -28.26 -14.43 -6.49
C SER A 13 -29.00 -15.19 -5.38
N LEU A 14 -28.52 -16.36 -4.97
CA LEU A 14 -29.08 -17.18 -3.88
C LEU A 14 -28.26 -17.14 -2.58
N ALA A 15 -27.20 -16.33 -2.53
CA ALA A 15 -26.44 -16.02 -1.31
C ALA A 15 -26.99 -14.79 -0.55
N HIS A 16 -28.25 -14.41 -0.76
CA HIS A 16 -28.97 -13.46 0.11
C HIS A 16 -29.46 -14.18 1.38
N VAL A 17 -28.54 -14.86 2.06
CA VAL A 17 -28.80 -15.65 3.25
C VAL A 17 -27.91 -15.12 4.37
N VAL A 18 -28.54 -14.34 5.25
CA VAL A 18 -28.14 -14.08 6.64
C VAL A 18 -26.66 -13.69 6.78
N VAL A 19 -26.36 -12.39 6.76
CA VAL A 19 -25.16 -11.87 7.42
C VAL A 19 -25.35 -12.07 8.92
N GLY A 20 -25.19 -13.31 9.37
CA GLY A 20 -24.94 -13.59 10.78
C GLY A 20 -23.65 -12.86 11.11
N GLN A 21 -23.69 -11.95 12.08
CA GLN A 21 -22.47 -11.40 12.67
C GLN A 21 -21.71 -12.59 13.26
N TYR A 22 -20.73 -13.10 12.52
CA TYR A 22 -19.77 -14.02 13.09
C TYR A 22 -19.13 -13.34 14.30
N SER A 23 -18.91 -14.11 15.37
CA SER A 23 -18.32 -13.59 16.60
C SER A 23 -16.80 -13.73 16.59
N SER A 24 -16.15 -13.15 17.60
CA SER A 24 -14.77 -13.50 17.92
C SER A 24 -14.62 -14.99 18.26
N TYR A 25 -13.38 -15.45 18.26
CA TYR A 25 -13.02 -16.73 18.84
C TYR A 25 -13.33 -16.78 20.34
N ASN A 26 -13.96 -17.85 20.79
CA ASN A 26 -14.20 -18.08 22.20
C ASN A 26 -12.95 -18.70 22.86
N TYR A 27 -12.24 -17.88 23.64
CA TYR A 27 -11.03 -18.27 24.37
C TYR A 27 -11.30 -18.94 25.73
N GLY A 28 -12.55 -19.36 26.01
CA GLY A 28 -12.92 -19.92 27.31
C GLY A 28 -12.91 -18.90 28.47
N PHE A 29 -12.77 -17.60 28.16
CA PHE A 29 -12.91 -16.51 29.11
C PHE A 29 -13.58 -15.29 28.48
N ASP A 30 -14.13 -14.44 29.34
CA ASP A 30 -14.68 -13.15 28.95
C ASP A 30 -13.54 -12.18 28.63
N ILE A 31 -13.38 -11.85 27.34
CA ILE A 31 -12.34 -10.94 26.83
C ILE A 31 -12.40 -9.59 27.56
N ALA A 32 -13.60 -9.04 27.78
CA ALA A 32 -13.77 -7.76 28.46
C ALA A 32 -13.31 -7.80 29.93
N ARG A 33 -13.46 -8.96 30.62
CA ARG A 33 -12.95 -9.13 31.99
C ARG A 33 -11.44 -9.32 32.06
N ARG A 34 -10.83 -10.03 31.11
CA ARG A 34 -9.37 -10.24 31.07
C ARG A 34 -8.63 -8.92 30.88
N VAL A 35 -9.12 -8.09 29.96
CA VAL A 35 -8.56 -6.77 29.63
C VAL A 35 -8.59 -5.78 30.81
N LYS A 36 -9.65 -5.78 31.63
CA LYS A 36 -9.73 -4.94 32.84
C LYS A 36 -8.63 -5.21 33.87
N ARG A 37 -8.07 -6.41 33.88
CA ARG A 37 -6.94 -6.77 34.75
C ARG A 37 -5.63 -6.21 34.18
N ASP A 38 -5.43 -6.36 32.87
CA ASP A 38 -4.21 -5.93 32.18
C ASP A 38 -4.07 -4.39 32.14
N LEU A 39 -5.19 -3.62 32.19
CA LEU A 39 -5.20 -2.15 32.33
C LEU A 39 -4.49 -1.61 33.58
N ARG A 40 -4.32 -2.41 34.64
CA ARG A 40 -3.62 -1.99 35.88
C ARG A 40 -2.10 -2.16 35.79
N ASP A 41 -1.63 -2.96 34.84
CA ASP A 41 -0.26 -3.45 34.77
C ASP A 41 0.52 -2.93 33.56
N VAL A 42 -0.10 -2.12 32.67
CA VAL A 42 0.64 -1.44 31.58
C VAL A 42 1.47 -0.30 32.18
N PRO A 43 2.81 -0.39 32.20
CA PRO A 43 3.67 0.67 32.70
C PRO A 43 3.40 1.95 31.91
N GLN A 44 3.28 3.08 32.60
CA GLN A 44 3.23 4.39 31.97
C GLN A 44 4.60 5.07 32.12
N PRO A 45 5.21 5.57 31.03
CA PRO A 45 4.70 5.53 29.64
C PRO A 45 4.78 4.14 28.99
N LEU A 46 3.86 3.83 28.08
CA LEU A 46 3.92 2.59 27.28
C LEU A 46 5.11 2.68 26.31
N ILE A 47 6.11 1.83 26.53
CA ILE A 47 7.33 1.81 25.71
C ILE A 47 7.14 0.95 24.47
N VAL A 48 7.45 1.53 23.32
CA VAL A 48 7.44 0.86 22.02
C VAL A 48 8.83 0.24 21.80
N ARG A 49 8.95 -1.05 22.08
CA ARG A 49 10.18 -1.84 21.92
C ARG A 49 10.17 -2.67 20.64
N GLY A 50 9.00 -2.88 20.04
CA GLY A 50 8.78 -3.85 18.98
C GLY A 50 8.60 -5.27 19.54
N ALA A 51 8.49 -6.26 18.65
CA ALA A 51 8.34 -7.65 19.06
C ALA A 51 9.62 -8.21 19.71
N GLY A 52 9.45 -9.12 20.68
CA GLY A 52 10.57 -9.75 21.38
C GLY A 52 11.54 -10.47 20.44
N GLN A 53 12.85 -10.36 20.72
CA GLN A 53 13.89 -11.10 20.01
C GLN A 53 14.25 -12.37 20.78
N ALA A 54 14.18 -13.54 20.15
CA ALA A 54 14.74 -14.76 20.73
C ALA A 54 16.20 -14.93 20.31
N GLU A 55 17.05 -15.36 21.25
CA GLU A 55 18.42 -15.84 20.99
C GLU A 55 19.32 -14.92 20.11
N GLY A 56 19.05 -13.61 20.10
CA GLY A 56 19.80 -12.64 19.30
C GLY A 56 19.57 -12.72 17.78
N ARG A 57 18.57 -13.47 17.31
CA ARG A 57 18.15 -13.50 15.90
C ARG A 57 17.02 -12.51 15.62
N ILE A 58 17.09 -11.85 14.48
CA ILE A 58 16.05 -10.92 14.01
C ILE A 58 15.08 -11.69 13.11
N ALA A 59 13.81 -11.74 13.48
CA ALA A 59 12.78 -12.47 12.72
C ALA A 59 12.29 -11.67 11.50
N LEU A 60 11.77 -12.39 10.50
CA LEU A 60 11.30 -11.80 9.25
C LEU A 60 9.82 -11.41 9.35
N ARG A 61 9.48 -10.17 8.96
CA ARG A 61 8.13 -9.89 8.47
C ARG A 61 7.98 -10.59 7.12
N ARG A 62 7.06 -11.55 7.02
CA ARG A 62 6.84 -12.37 5.80
C ARG A 62 5.74 -11.76 4.94
N GLU A 63 5.76 -12.06 3.65
CA GLU A 63 4.59 -11.76 2.81
C GLU A 63 3.40 -12.58 3.32
N ILE A 64 2.19 -12.01 3.30
CA ILE A 64 1.01 -12.64 3.93
C ILE A 64 0.71 -14.04 3.38
N ARG A 65 0.85 -14.29 2.07
CA ARG A 65 0.65 -15.61 1.46
C ARG A 65 1.73 -16.59 1.86
N ASP A 66 2.95 -16.12 2.10
CA ASP A 66 4.03 -16.95 2.65
C ASP A 66 3.74 -17.32 4.11
N LEU A 67 3.25 -16.37 4.93
CA LEU A 67 2.83 -16.63 6.31
C LEU A 67 1.67 -17.64 6.35
N GLN A 68 0.72 -17.55 5.41
CA GLN A 68 -0.40 -18.48 5.31
C GLN A 68 0.02 -19.94 5.06
N GLN A 69 1.20 -20.19 4.49
CA GLN A 69 1.72 -21.56 4.33
C GLN A 69 2.25 -22.16 5.65
N ASP A 70 2.46 -21.31 6.66
CA ASP A 70 2.84 -21.71 8.01
C ASP A 70 1.59 -21.80 8.87
N GLU A 71 0.99 -22.99 8.94
CA GLU A 71 -0.31 -23.20 9.61
C GLU A 71 -0.29 -22.74 11.08
N ASP A 72 0.84 -22.87 11.77
CA ASP A 72 0.95 -22.54 13.18
C ASP A 72 0.98 -21.04 13.40
N GLN A 73 1.86 -20.33 12.67
CA GLN A 73 1.92 -18.88 12.74
C GLN A 73 0.66 -18.23 12.17
N TRP A 74 0.06 -18.80 11.12
CA TRP A 74 -1.21 -18.33 10.58
C TRP A 74 -2.34 -18.47 11.59
N THR A 75 -2.43 -19.62 12.28
CA THR A 75 -3.42 -19.84 13.33
C THR A 75 -3.25 -18.82 14.46
N LEU A 76 -2.02 -18.63 14.95
CA LEU A 76 -1.72 -17.63 15.97
C LEU A 76 -2.05 -16.21 15.53
N TYR A 77 -1.77 -15.86 14.28
CA TYR A 77 -2.06 -14.53 13.73
C TYR A 77 -3.56 -14.23 13.71
N ILE A 78 -4.37 -15.15 13.17
CA ILE A 78 -5.83 -14.98 13.08
C ILE A 78 -6.47 -14.93 14.46
N LEU A 79 -6.03 -15.79 15.40
CA LEU A 79 -6.51 -15.73 16.77
C LEU A 79 -6.06 -14.42 17.44
N GLY A 80 -4.79 -14.04 17.35
CA GLY A 80 -4.28 -12.78 17.90
C GLY A 80 -5.06 -11.56 17.43
N LEU A 81 -5.33 -11.46 16.13
CA LEU A 81 -6.17 -10.40 15.56
C LEU A 81 -7.61 -10.44 16.08
N SER A 82 -8.22 -11.63 16.13
CA SER A 82 -9.58 -11.79 16.66
C SER A 82 -9.66 -11.34 18.12
N LEU A 83 -8.64 -11.62 18.93
CA LEU A 83 -8.57 -11.14 20.31
C LEU A 83 -8.42 -9.61 20.36
N LEU A 84 -7.46 -9.05 19.62
CA LEU A 84 -7.16 -7.61 19.59
C LEU A 84 -8.37 -6.75 19.16
N GLN A 85 -9.11 -7.19 18.15
CA GLN A 85 -10.27 -6.47 17.61
C GLN A 85 -11.49 -6.50 18.53
N TYR A 86 -11.62 -7.48 19.41
CA TYR A 86 -12.77 -7.61 20.32
C TYR A 86 -12.45 -7.20 21.76
N MET A 87 -11.30 -6.57 21.97
CA MET A 87 -10.99 -5.88 23.23
C MET A 87 -11.95 -4.71 23.45
N ASP A 88 -12.12 -4.33 24.72
CA ASP A 88 -12.84 -3.11 25.09
C ASP A 88 -12.17 -1.89 24.44
N GLN A 89 -12.91 -1.18 23.59
CA GLN A 89 -12.41 -0.02 22.83
C GLN A 89 -11.94 1.14 23.72
N THR A 90 -12.30 1.15 25.00
CA THR A 90 -11.77 2.12 25.98
C THR A 90 -10.34 1.82 26.41
N THR A 91 -9.81 0.64 26.06
CA THR A 91 -8.43 0.25 26.34
C THR A 91 -7.49 0.90 25.33
N PRO A 92 -6.45 1.64 25.76
CA PRO A 92 -5.52 2.31 24.84
C PRO A 92 -4.79 1.39 23.86
N THR A 93 -4.58 0.13 24.24
CA THR A 93 -3.94 -0.92 23.43
C THR A 93 -4.94 -1.85 22.71
N SER A 94 -6.24 -1.54 22.76
CA SER A 94 -7.22 -2.22 21.89
C SER A 94 -6.96 -1.88 20.41
N TRP A 95 -7.57 -2.64 19.49
CA TRP A 95 -7.58 -2.25 18.08
C TRP A 95 -8.01 -0.78 17.90
N TYR A 96 -9.17 -0.41 18.44
CA TYR A 96 -9.69 0.95 18.35
C TYR A 96 -8.73 2.01 18.92
N GLY A 97 -8.09 1.73 20.06
CA GLY A 97 -7.13 2.63 20.70
C GLY A 97 -5.85 2.84 19.88
N ILE A 98 -5.29 1.76 19.31
CA ILE A 98 -4.09 1.82 18.47
C ILE A 98 -4.40 2.45 17.11
N THR A 99 -5.50 2.08 16.47
CA THR A 99 -5.90 2.64 15.17
C THR A 99 -6.30 4.10 15.28
N GLY A 100 -6.84 4.51 16.43
CA GLY A 100 -7.23 5.89 16.72
C GLY A 100 -6.06 6.87 16.82
N ILE A 101 -4.81 6.41 16.99
CA ILE A 101 -3.61 7.26 16.95
C ILE A 101 -3.48 7.95 15.58
N HIS A 102 -3.83 7.25 14.51
CA HIS A 102 -3.62 7.74 13.15
C HIS A 102 -4.50 8.95 12.82
N GLY A 103 -5.74 8.97 13.30
CA GLY A 103 -6.76 9.92 12.89
C GLY A 103 -7.80 10.15 13.99
N ILE A 104 -9.06 9.83 13.70
CA ILE A 104 -10.13 9.96 14.69
C ILE A 104 -10.01 8.86 15.76
N PRO A 105 -10.45 9.10 17.02
CA PRO A 105 -11.25 10.25 17.48
C PRO A 105 -10.46 11.47 18.00
N HIS A 106 -9.19 11.66 17.59
CA HIS A 106 -8.34 12.78 18.03
C HIS A 106 -8.13 12.84 19.56
N THR A 107 -7.94 11.66 20.16
CA THR A 107 -7.77 11.52 21.62
C THR A 107 -6.30 11.50 22.01
N THR A 108 -6.01 12.04 23.20
CA THR A 108 -4.67 11.96 23.81
C THR A 108 -4.27 10.52 24.04
N TRP A 109 -3.09 10.14 23.58
CA TRP A 109 -2.56 8.78 23.71
C TRP A 109 -1.27 8.81 24.54
N ALA A 110 -1.15 7.90 25.52
CA ALA A 110 -0.05 7.83 26.50
C ALA A 110 0.35 9.19 27.12
N GLY A 111 -0.63 10.06 27.38
CA GLY A 111 -0.41 11.37 28.00
C GLY A 111 0.19 12.45 27.09
N VAL A 112 0.39 12.17 25.79
CA VAL A 112 0.87 13.15 24.82
C VAL A 112 -0.30 14.03 24.38
N THR A 113 -0.36 15.26 24.88
CA THR A 113 -1.45 16.20 24.60
C THR A 113 -1.27 16.92 23.28
N PRO A 114 -2.34 17.44 22.66
CA PRO A 114 -2.21 18.17 21.41
C PRO A 114 -1.48 19.50 21.63
N VAL A 115 -0.81 19.98 20.58
CA VAL A 115 -0.41 21.39 20.53
C VAL A 115 -1.65 22.27 20.34
N PRO A 116 -1.74 23.45 20.98
CA PRO A 116 -2.92 24.30 20.87
C PRO A 116 -3.31 24.59 19.42
N GLY A 117 -4.56 24.34 19.06
CA GLY A 117 -5.10 24.51 17.71
C GLY A 117 -5.01 23.25 16.83
N SER A 118 -4.44 22.14 17.31
CA SER A 118 -4.36 20.86 16.60
C SER A 118 -5.20 19.75 17.24
N GLU A 119 -6.14 20.11 18.13
CA GLU A 119 -6.97 19.17 18.90
C GLU A 119 -7.84 18.26 18.02
N ASN A 120 -8.08 18.66 16.78
CA ASN A 120 -8.92 17.98 15.80
C ASN A 120 -8.12 17.27 14.71
N THR A 121 -6.88 16.85 15.03
CA THR A 121 -5.99 16.17 14.08
C THR A 121 -5.60 14.79 14.61
N GLY A 122 -5.14 13.90 13.73
CA GLY A 122 -4.46 12.67 14.12
C GLY A 122 -2.97 12.91 14.36
N TYR A 123 -2.26 11.92 14.91
CA TYR A 123 -0.80 12.00 15.09
C TYR A 123 -0.04 11.73 13.79
N CYS A 124 -0.67 11.12 12.79
CA CYS A 124 0.02 10.63 11.61
C CYS A 124 0.77 11.74 10.85
N ALA A 125 2.01 11.45 10.44
CA ALA A 125 2.78 12.33 9.58
C ALA A 125 2.47 12.03 8.11
N HIS A 126 1.73 12.94 7.45
CA HIS A 126 1.46 12.91 6.01
C HIS A 126 1.83 14.26 5.38
N ILE A 127 2.24 14.27 4.10
CA ILE A 127 2.81 15.44 3.42
C ILE A 127 4.04 15.94 4.21
N SER A 128 4.85 14.99 4.64
CA SER A 128 5.97 15.21 5.55
C SER A 128 7.08 14.23 5.24
N SER A 129 8.33 14.68 5.23
CA SER A 129 9.49 13.78 5.14
C SER A 129 9.62 12.82 6.32
N LEU A 130 8.88 13.04 7.42
CA LEU A 130 8.74 12.10 8.53
C LEU A 130 7.77 10.95 8.24
N PHE A 131 7.05 10.96 7.10
CA PHE A 131 6.06 9.92 6.76
C PHE A 131 6.60 8.48 6.91
N PRO A 132 7.74 8.08 6.29
CA PRO A 132 8.21 6.71 6.40
C PRO A 132 8.68 6.36 7.82
N THR A 133 9.28 7.32 8.53
CA THR A 133 9.89 7.08 9.84
C THR A 133 8.86 7.09 10.96
N TRP A 134 7.79 7.89 10.87
CA TRP A 134 6.69 7.91 11.85
C TRP A 134 5.88 6.62 11.85
N HIS A 135 5.60 6.06 10.67
CA HIS A 135 4.82 4.82 10.55
C HIS A 135 5.58 3.58 11.04
N ARG A 136 6.92 3.64 11.17
CA ARG A 136 7.76 2.53 11.64
C ARG A 136 7.54 2.17 13.12
N PRO A 137 7.70 3.09 14.10
CA PRO A 137 7.34 2.81 15.50
C PRO A 137 5.83 2.60 15.68
N TYR A 138 4.98 3.16 14.78
CA TYR A 138 3.55 2.84 14.80
C TYR A 138 3.28 1.34 14.53
N LEU A 139 3.92 0.79 13.49
CA LEU A 139 3.88 -0.65 13.21
C LEU A 139 4.47 -1.47 14.36
N ALA A 140 5.56 -1.00 14.98
CA ALA A 140 6.18 -1.70 16.10
C ALA A 140 5.28 -1.73 17.35
N LEU A 141 4.52 -0.68 17.64
CA LEU A 141 3.52 -0.67 18.71
C LEU A 141 2.44 -1.73 18.44
N TYR A 142 1.86 -1.70 17.24
CA TYR A 142 0.84 -2.67 16.84
C TYR A 142 1.38 -4.12 16.90
N GLU A 143 2.57 -4.35 16.34
CA GLU A 143 3.22 -5.65 16.33
C GLU A 143 3.56 -6.15 17.74
N GLN A 144 4.04 -5.28 18.64
CA GLN A 144 4.35 -5.65 20.03
C GLN A 144 3.10 -6.12 20.78
N VAL A 145 2.01 -5.36 20.69
CA VAL A 145 0.75 -5.71 21.36
C VAL A 145 0.19 -7.04 20.81
N LEU A 146 0.21 -7.21 19.49
CA LEU A 146 -0.24 -8.45 18.87
C LEU A 146 0.69 -9.63 19.21
N TYR A 147 2.00 -9.42 19.27
CA TYR A 147 2.98 -10.43 19.63
C TYR A 147 2.74 -10.96 21.05
N ASP A 148 2.48 -10.08 22.02
CA ASP A 148 2.17 -10.49 23.40
C ASP A 148 0.89 -11.34 23.49
N MET A 149 -0.12 -11.01 22.68
CA MET A 149 -1.33 -11.82 22.55
C MET A 149 -1.03 -13.19 21.93
N VAL A 150 -0.22 -13.22 20.87
CA VAL A 150 0.23 -14.47 20.22
C VAL A 150 0.98 -15.36 21.22
N GLN A 151 1.90 -14.81 22.03
CA GLN A 151 2.58 -15.56 23.10
C GLN A 151 1.58 -16.13 24.13
N THR A 152 0.62 -15.31 24.53
CA THR A 152 -0.39 -15.71 25.52
C THR A 152 -1.26 -16.84 24.98
N ILE A 153 -1.72 -16.72 23.73
CA ILE A 153 -2.54 -17.74 23.05
C ILE A 153 -1.75 -19.03 22.90
N ALA A 154 -0.47 -18.97 22.49
CA ALA A 154 0.44 -20.12 22.41
C ALA A 154 0.53 -20.93 23.72
N GLY A 155 0.40 -20.26 24.87
CA GLY A 155 0.37 -20.90 26.18
C GLY A 155 -0.94 -21.59 26.57
N MET A 156 -2.04 -21.40 25.81
CA MET A 156 -3.39 -21.87 26.17
C MET A 156 -3.68 -23.31 25.73
N TRP A 157 -2.89 -23.89 24.83
CA TRP A 157 -3.06 -25.29 24.43
C TRP A 157 -2.87 -26.21 25.63
N THR A 158 -3.80 -27.17 25.80
CA THR A 158 -3.79 -28.12 26.91
C THR A 158 -2.99 -29.38 26.61
N ASP A 159 -2.95 -29.80 25.34
CA ASP A 159 -2.04 -30.86 24.89
C ASP A 159 -0.57 -30.35 24.95
N PRO A 160 0.34 -31.08 25.62
CA PRO A 160 1.73 -30.63 25.77
C PRO A 160 2.50 -30.50 24.45
N ASN A 161 2.20 -31.32 23.43
CA ASN A 161 2.90 -31.27 22.15
C ASN A 161 2.42 -30.08 21.33
N ASP A 162 1.10 -29.86 21.26
CA ASP A 162 0.54 -28.68 20.60
C ASP A 162 1.01 -27.40 21.29
N LYS A 163 1.01 -27.36 22.63
CA LYS A 163 1.53 -26.22 23.37
C LYS A 163 2.98 -25.92 23.02
N ALA A 164 3.86 -26.92 23.02
CA ALA A 164 5.26 -26.73 22.64
C ALA A 164 5.42 -26.28 21.18
N ARG A 165 4.62 -26.84 20.26
CA ARG A 165 4.59 -26.49 18.83
C ARG A 165 4.20 -25.02 18.61
N TYR A 166 3.08 -24.60 19.19
CA TYR A 166 2.60 -23.22 19.05
C TYR A 166 3.48 -22.21 19.80
N GLN A 167 4.05 -22.58 20.96
CA GLN A 167 5.04 -21.74 21.63
C GLN A 167 6.29 -21.53 20.75
N ALA A 168 6.78 -22.58 20.10
CA ALA A 168 7.92 -22.46 19.17
C ALA A 168 7.58 -21.56 17.97
N ALA A 169 6.39 -21.71 17.37
CA ALA A 169 5.94 -20.87 16.25
C ALA A 169 5.77 -19.40 16.65
N ALA A 170 5.29 -19.14 17.88
CA ALA A 170 5.06 -17.80 18.41
C ALA A 170 6.35 -16.99 18.57
N VAL A 171 7.48 -17.63 18.88
CA VAL A 171 8.77 -16.94 19.10
C VAL A 171 9.17 -16.06 17.91
N ASP A 172 8.98 -16.57 16.69
CA ASP A 172 9.37 -15.87 15.46
C ASP A 172 8.24 -15.07 14.83
N PHE A 173 7.08 -14.98 15.49
CA PHE A 173 5.95 -14.29 14.92
C PHE A 173 6.28 -12.81 14.69
N ARG A 174 6.02 -12.34 13.47
CA ARG A 174 6.07 -10.94 13.05
C ARG A 174 4.86 -10.66 12.17
N ILE A 175 4.39 -9.42 12.16
CA ILE A 175 3.25 -9.04 11.33
C ILE A 175 3.59 -9.25 9.84
N PRO A 176 2.66 -9.80 9.04
CA PRO A 176 2.93 -9.96 7.62
C PRO A 176 2.81 -8.62 6.88
N PHE A 177 3.43 -8.54 5.69
CA PHE A 177 3.22 -7.46 4.73
C PHE A 177 2.41 -7.94 3.53
N TRP A 178 1.68 -7.03 2.89
CA TRP A 178 0.95 -7.28 1.65
C TRP A 178 1.69 -6.66 0.46
N ASP A 179 2.37 -7.48 -0.35
CA ASP A 179 3.09 -6.99 -1.53
C ASP A 179 2.13 -6.79 -2.72
N TRP A 180 1.54 -5.60 -2.78
CA TRP A 180 0.65 -5.18 -3.87
C TRP A 180 1.38 -4.87 -5.19
N ALA A 181 2.71 -4.93 -5.23
CA ALA A 181 3.52 -4.69 -6.42
C ALA A 181 4.16 -5.97 -6.98
N THR A 182 4.06 -7.11 -6.31
CA THR A 182 4.53 -8.39 -6.85
C THR A 182 3.41 -9.10 -7.60
N SER A 183 3.75 -9.81 -8.68
CA SER A 183 2.76 -10.64 -9.38
C SER A 183 2.26 -11.75 -8.45
N PRO A 184 0.94 -11.85 -8.20
CA PRO A 184 0.40 -12.90 -7.35
C PRO A 184 0.60 -14.28 -7.99
N PRO A 185 0.48 -15.37 -7.21
CA PRO A 185 0.45 -16.73 -7.75
C PRO A 185 -0.57 -16.89 -8.88
N ALA A 186 -0.32 -17.85 -9.78
CA ALA A 186 -1.16 -18.04 -10.95
C ALA A 186 -2.60 -18.39 -10.56
N GLY A 187 -3.55 -17.55 -10.96
CA GLY A 187 -4.98 -17.72 -10.64
C GLY A 187 -5.44 -16.95 -9.40
N GLU A 188 -4.53 -16.27 -8.70
CA GLU A 188 -4.84 -15.39 -7.58
C GLU A 188 -4.86 -13.91 -8.02
N SER A 189 -5.51 -13.08 -7.19
CA SER A 189 -5.52 -11.63 -7.29
C SER A 189 -4.42 -11.02 -6.40
N VAL A 190 -4.07 -9.76 -6.68
CA VAL A 190 -3.24 -8.89 -5.84
C VAL A 190 -3.84 -8.80 -4.43
N LEU A 191 -5.17 -8.65 -4.31
CA LEU A 191 -5.86 -8.75 -3.02
C LEU A 191 -5.90 -10.23 -2.58
N PRO A 192 -5.27 -10.61 -1.45
CA PRO A 192 -5.27 -12.01 -1.03
C PRO A 192 -6.69 -12.51 -0.70
N PRO A 193 -7.05 -13.76 -1.07
CA PRO A 193 -8.35 -14.34 -0.72
C PRO A 193 -8.61 -14.40 0.79
N SER A 194 -7.56 -14.51 1.61
CA SER A 194 -7.65 -14.43 3.08
C SER A 194 -8.13 -13.08 3.61
N VAL A 195 -7.98 -12.02 2.83
CA VAL A 195 -8.34 -10.65 3.20
C VAL A 195 -9.70 -10.26 2.64
N GLY A 196 -9.97 -10.58 1.36
CA GLY A 196 -11.19 -10.14 0.66
C GLY A 196 -12.23 -11.23 0.39
N GLY A 197 -11.88 -12.51 0.53
CA GLY A 197 -12.67 -13.61 -0.04
C GLY A 197 -13.86 -14.08 0.79
N SER A 198 -13.77 -14.03 2.12
CA SER A 198 -14.84 -14.48 3.02
C SER A 198 -14.90 -13.64 4.30
N PRO A 199 -16.10 -13.28 4.80
CA PRO A 199 -16.27 -12.57 6.07
C PRO A 199 -16.08 -13.47 7.30
N TRP A 200 -15.82 -14.76 7.10
CA TRP A 200 -15.57 -15.74 8.15
C TRP A 200 -14.41 -16.68 7.81
N VAL A 201 -13.84 -17.29 8.83
CA VAL A 201 -12.79 -18.30 8.72
C VAL A 201 -13.04 -19.44 9.72
N ASP A 202 -12.82 -20.68 9.28
CA ASP A 202 -12.79 -21.85 10.15
C ASP A 202 -11.35 -22.02 10.66
N ILE A 203 -11.16 -22.05 11.99
CA ILE A 203 -9.84 -22.09 12.61
C ILE A 203 -9.82 -23.05 13.80
N ASN A 204 -8.73 -23.83 13.92
CA ASN A 204 -8.51 -24.74 15.04
C ASN A 204 -7.62 -24.09 16.09
N GLY A 205 -8.22 -23.58 17.16
CA GLY A 205 -7.51 -22.93 18.25
C GLY A 205 -7.45 -23.78 19.54
N PRO A 206 -6.94 -23.21 20.65
CA PRO A 206 -6.77 -23.93 21.92
C PRO A 206 -8.08 -24.39 22.57
N PHE A 207 -9.23 -23.84 22.15
CA PHE A 207 -10.58 -24.22 22.57
C PHE A 207 -11.36 -24.89 21.43
N GLY A 208 -10.64 -25.63 20.59
CA GLY A 208 -11.19 -26.41 19.48
C GLY A 208 -11.43 -25.60 18.20
N ALA A 209 -11.93 -26.30 17.21
CA ALA A 209 -12.31 -25.74 15.92
C ALA A 209 -13.55 -24.86 16.05
N GLN A 210 -13.45 -23.62 15.55
CA GLN A 210 -14.52 -22.63 15.59
C GLN A 210 -14.61 -21.90 14.25
N ARG A 211 -15.83 -21.53 13.87
CA ARG A 211 -16.06 -20.54 12.81
C ARG A 211 -16.17 -19.16 13.43
N ILE A 212 -15.29 -18.26 13.04
CA ILE A 212 -15.22 -16.90 13.59
C ILE A 212 -15.34 -15.84 12.50
N ALA A 213 -15.56 -14.59 12.88
CA ALA A 213 -15.41 -13.46 11.98
C ALA A 213 -13.97 -13.45 11.45
N ASN A 214 -13.81 -13.28 10.14
CA ASN A 214 -12.48 -13.12 9.55
C ASN A 214 -11.92 -11.75 9.97
N PRO A 215 -10.91 -11.68 10.84
CA PRO A 215 -10.43 -10.41 11.36
C PRO A 215 -9.65 -9.62 10.32
N LEU A 216 -9.35 -10.19 9.14
CA LEU A 216 -8.75 -9.48 8.01
C LEU A 216 -9.80 -8.88 7.07
N PHE A 217 -11.08 -9.25 7.19
CA PHE A 217 -12.13 -8.82 6.27
C PHE A 217 -12.66 -7.42 6.60
N SER A 218 -12.94 -7.17 7.88
CA SER A 218 -13.47 -5.89 8.39
C SER A 218 -13.27 -5.81 9.90
N PHE A 219 -13.10 -4.61 10.44
CA PHE A 219 -13.16 -4.37 11.88
C PHE A 219 -14.57 -3.91 12.30
N PRO A 220 -15.25 -4.60 13.24
CA PRO A 220 -16.52 -4.15 13.79
C PRO A 220 -16.31 -3.15 14.95
N PHE A 221 -17.04 -2.04 14.94
CA PHE A 221 -17.03 -1.07 16.05
C PHE A 221 -17.98 -1.54 17.17
N ILE A 222 -17.44 -1.91 18.33
CA ILE A 222 -18.20 -2.52 19.43
C ILE A 222 -17.89 -1.82 20.77
N PRO A 223 -18.79 -0.96 21.30
CA PRO A 223 -20.00 -0.46 20.64
C PRO A 223 -19.68 0.55 19.54
N PHE A 224 -20.58 0.65 18.57
CA PHE A 224 -20.52 1.70 17.55
C PHE A 224 -20.92 3.06 18.16
N ASN A 225 -20.13 4.09 17.91
CA ASN A 225 -20.39 5.47 18.34
C ASN A 225 -20.41 6.40 17.12
N ALA A 226 -21.61 6.71 16.62
CA ALA A 226 -21.80 7.56 15.45
C ALA A 226 -21.18 8.95 15.61
N THR A 227 -21.23 9.55 16.80
CA THR A 227 -20.67 10.89 17.04
C THR A 227 -19.15 10.90 16.94
N ALA A 228 -18.48 9.80 17.29
CA ALA A 228 -17.03 9.67 17.13
C ALA A 228 -16.59 9.52 15.66
N MET A 229 -17.51 9.21 14.75
CA MET A 229 -17.25 9.04 13.32
C MET A 229 -17.41 10.34 12.52
N LEU A 230 -17.69 11.48 13.18
CA LEU A 230 -17.76 12.85 12.67
C LEU A 230 -18.78 13.14 11.55
N SER A 231 -18.84 12.35 10.49
CA SER A 231 -19.65 12.65 9.30
C SER A 231 -20.18 11.40 8.58
N PRO A 232 -21.29 11.53 7.83
CA PRO A 232 -21.75 10.48 6.95
C PRO A 232 -20.79 10.26 5.78
N PRO A 233 -20.67 9.01 5.28
CA PRO A 233 -21.42 7.82 5.71
C PRO A 233 -20.82 7.07 6.92
N PHE A 234 -19.67 7.50 7.45
CA PHE A 234 -18.97 6.80 8.53
C PHE A 234 -19.78 6.76 9.83
N ASP A 235 -20.62 7.77 10.08
CA ASP A 235 -21.59 7.83 11.18
C ASP A 235 -22.71 6.76 11.12
N ARG A 236 -22.80 5.98 10.03
CA ARG A 236 -23.79 4.89 9.84
C ARG A 236 -23.16 3.51 9.72
N TRP A 237 -21.84 3.45 9.58
CA TRP A 237 -21.13 2.21 9.31
C TRP A 237 -20.59 1.60 10.60
N ASP A 238 -21.27 0.53 11.05
CA ASP A 238 -20.93 -0.21 12.27
C ASP A 238 -19.63 -1.04 12.16
N ARG A 239 -18.96 -1.00 11.00
CA ARG A 239 -17.72 -1.70 10.70
C ARG A 239 -16.99 -1.03 9.54
N THR A 240 -15.75 -1.45 9.31
CA THR A 240 -14.99 -1.01 8.16
C THR A 240 -15.49 -1.65 6.86
N TYR A 241 -15.58 -0.83 5.81
CA TYR A 241 -16.01 -1.24 4.47
C TYR A 241 -14.95 -0.88 3.43
N ARG A 242 -14.84 -1.73 2.40
CA ARG A 242 -14.00 -1.56 1.21
C ARG A 242 -14.89 -1.61 -0.03
N HIS A 243 -14.84 -0.56 -0.84
CA HIS A 243 -15.78 -0.27 -1.93
C HIS A 243 -17.24 -0.55 -1.53
N PRO A 244 -17.78 0.23 -0.58
CA PRO A 244 -19.13 0.01 -0.06
C PRO A 244 -20.17 0.16 -1.18
N THR A 245 -21.13 -0.76 -1.23
CA THR A 245 -22.21 -0.74 -2.23
C THR A 245 -23.19 0.43 -2.06
N THR A 246 -23.23 1.05 -0.88
CA THR A 246 -24.13 2.14 -0.53
C THR A 246 -23.59 2.97 0.65
N ASN A 247 -24.08 4.20 0.80
CA ASN A 247 -23.75 5.14 1.88
C ASN A 247 -24.72 5.05 3.08
N TYR A 248 -25.48 3.95 3.17
CA TYR A 248 -26.43 3.66 4.24
C TYR A 248 -25.95 2.50 5.13
N SER A 249 -26.69 2.20 6.19
CA SER A 249 -26.32 1.21 7.20
C SER A 249 -26.36 -0.25 6.71
N ASP A 250 -26.92 -0.51 5.52
CA ASP A 250 -26.96 -1.81 4.85
C ASP A 250 -25.80 -2.02 3.86
N ALA A 251 -24.76 -1.18 3.93
CA ALA A 251 -23.55 -1.31 3.13
C ALA A 251 -22.91 -2.70 3.27
N ILE A 252 -22.37 -3.19 2.15
CA ILE A 252 -21.49 -4.36 2.11
C ILE A 252 -20.21 -4.00 1.34
N SER A 253 -19.09 -4.61 1.72
CA SER A 253 -17.84 -4.45 0.98
C SER A 253 -17.88 -5.21 -0.34
N ASP A 254 -17.59 -4.54 -1.46
CA ASP A 254 -17.34 -5.20 -2.75
C ASP A 254 -15.84 -5.45 -2.94
N ASN A 255 -15.33 -6.46 -2.21
CA ASN A 255 -13.93 -6.87 -2.32
C ASN A 255 -13.58 -7.46 -3.70
N SER A 256 -14.56 -7.89 -4.49
CA SER A 256 -14.30 -8.40 -5.85
C SER A 256 -13.94 -7.27 -6.80
N TYR A 257 -14.62 -6.12 -6.70
CA TYR A 257 -14.25 -4.92 -7.42
C TYR A 257 -12.89 -4.37 -6.96
N VAL A 258 -12.63 -4.36 -5.65
CA VAL A 258 -11.30 -3.98 -5.11
C VAL A 258 -10.20 -4.87 -5.68
N ALA A 259 -10.37 -6.19 -5.66
CA ALA A 259 -9.43 -7.15 -6.26
C ALA A 259 -9.18 -6.84 -7.75
N MET A 260 -10.25 -6.65 -8.53
CA MET A 260 -10.16 -6.34 -9.96
C MET A 260 -9.39 -5.04 -10.25
N THR A 261 -9.64 -3.97 -9.48
CA THR A 261 -8.98 -2.68 -9.68
C THR A 261 -7.50 -2.73 -9.30
N LEU A 262 -7.14 -3.43 -8.22
CA LEU A 262 -5.75 -3.69 -7.83
C LEU A 262 -5.01 -4.53 -8.88
N ASP A 263 -5.64 -5.58 -9.41
CA ASP A 263 -5.08 -6.40 -10.49
C ASP A 263 -4.81 -5.58 -11.76
N SER A 264 -5.73 -4.66 -12.08
CA SER A 264 -5.60 -3.76 -13.22
C SER A 264 -4.48 -2.73 -13.03
N ALA A 265 -4.24 -2.30 -11.79
CA ALA A 265 -3.21 -1.32 -11.43
C ALA A 265 -1.80 -1.91 -11.28
N LEU A 266 -1.67 -3.24 -11.13
CA LEU A 266 -0.40 -3.92 -10.87
C LEU A 266 0.77 -3.50 -11.79
N PRO A 267 0.62 -3.39 -13.12
CA PRO A 267 1.73 -2.96 -13.97
C PRO A 267 2.24 -1.54 -13.65
N SER A 268 1.32 -0.63 -13.31
CA SER A 268 1.65 0.74 -12.90
C SER A 268 2.38 0.74 -11.55
N PHE A 269 1.87 -0.03 -10.56
CA PHE A 269 2.53 -0.18 -9.26
C PHE A 269 3.95 -0.73 -9.36
N GLN A 270 4.15 -1.77 -10.17
CA GLN A 270 5.48 -2.32 -10.46
C GLN A 270 6.42 -1.27 -11.04
N GLN A 271 5.94 -0.53 -12.05
CA GLN A 271 6.77 0.45 -12.74
C GLN A 271 7.10 1.64 -11.85
N ARG A 272 6.12 2.18 -11.11
CA ARG A 272 6.35 3.27 -10.14
C ARG A 272 7.35 2.87 -9.08
N LEU A 273 7.17 1.70 -8.45
CA LEU A 273 8.10 1.21 -7.42
C LEU A 273 9.51 0.96 -7.97
N TYR A 274 9.63 0.38 -9.17
CA TYR A 274 10.92 0.16 -9.81
C TYR A 274 11.62 1.49 -10.19
N ASN A 275 10.84 2.50 -10.57
CA ASN A 275 11.34 3.85 -10.83
C ASN A 275 11.83 4.53 -9.54
N LEU A 276 11.10 4.40 -8.43
CA LEU A 276 11.53 4.90 -7.11
C LEU A 276 12.90 4.32 -6.72
N TYR A 277 13.09 3.01 -6.83
CA TYR A 277 14.39 2.40 -6.51
C TYR A 277 15.52 2.79 -7.46
N SER A 278 15.24 3.08 -8.73
CA SER A 278 16.27 3.33 -9.75
C SER A 278 16.55 4.81 -10.04
N ASN A 279 15.66 5.72 -9.63
CA ASN A 279 15.72 7.14 -10.02
C ASN A 279 15.48 8.15 -8.88
N TYR A 280 15.18 7.70 -7.65
CA TYR A 280 14.90 8.60 -6.52
C TYR A 280 15.90 8.37 -5.37
N PRO A 281 17.17 8.76 -5.54
CA PRO A 281 18.22 8.53 -4.54
C PRO A 281 18.20 9.56 -3.38
N ASN A 282 17.43 10.64 -3.47
CA ASN A 282 17.30 11.65 -2.43
C ASN A 282 16.15 11.30 -1.49
N TYR A 283 16.39 11.38 -0.17
CA TYR A 283 15.41 11.00 0.85
C TYR A 283 14.13 11.83 0.77
N THR A 284 14.22 13.16 0.75
CA THR A 284 13.04 14.04 0.75
C THR A 284 12.14 13.74 -0.44
N ALA A 285 12.70 13.70 -1.66
CA ALA A 285 11.97 13.36 -2.88
C ALA A 285 11.37 11.94 -2.86
N PHE A 286 12.07 10.96 -2.26
CA PHE A 286 11.55 9.59 -2.12
C PHE A 286 10.45 9.49 -1.06
N SER A 287 10.59 10.21 0.05
CA SER A 287 9.77 10.03 1.26
C SER A 287 8.36 10.57 1.11
N THR A 288 8.22 11.77 0.54
CA THR A 288 6.95 12.51 0.49
C THR A 288 6.71 13.10 -0.89
N TYR A 289 5.43 13.19 -1.23
CA TYR A 289 4.89 13.82 -2.44
C TYR A 289 4.54 15.31 -2.27
N ALA A 290 4.83 15.88 -1.09
CA ALA A 290 4.73 17.32 -0.85
C ALA A 290 5.52 18.08 -1.92
N PHE A 291 4.85 18.94 -2.68
CA PHE A 291 5.54 19.75 -3.66
C PHE A 291 6.35 20.84 -2.95
N ASP A 292 7.65 20.86 -3.22
CA ASP A 292 8.53 21.94 -2.83
C ASP A 292 9.36 22.38 -4.03
N PRO A 293 9.11 23.60 -4.56
CA PRO A 293 9.83 24.12 -5.72
C PRO A 293 11.31 24.39 -5.44
N THR A 294 11.78 24.24 -4.20
CA THR A 294 13.18 24.47 -3.80
C THR A 294 13.97 23.18 -3.56
N SER A 295 13.32 22.09 -3.15
CA SER A 295 13.99 20.84 -2.75
C SER A 295 13.71 19.64 -3.67
N ASN A 296 12.62 19.65 -4.45
CA ASN A 296 12.17 18.50 -5.26
C ASN A 296 12.03 18.83 -6.77
N ILE A 297 12.83 19.76 -7.31
CA ILE A 297 12.73 20.18 -8.72
C ILE A 297 13.02 18.98 -9.66
N GLY A 298 11.98 18.53 -10.38
CA GLY A 298 12.09 17.50 -11.42
C GLY A 298 11.83 16.07 -10.95
N THR A 299 11.51 15.86 -9.67
CA THR A 299 11.04 14.59 -9.10
C THR A 299 9.55 14.71 -8.79
N PHE A 300 8.72 13.82 -9.32
CA PHE A 300 7.26 13.93 -9.24
C PHE A 300 6.58 12.76 -8.55
N ASP A 301 7.26 11.65 -8.28
CA ASP A 301 6.69 10.51 -7.53
C ASP A 301 7.37 10.38 -6.18
N SER A 302 6.76 9.63 -5.27
CA SER A 302 7.33 9.31 -3.97
C SER A 302 6.72 8.01 -3.43
N LEU A 303 7.30 7.50 -2.34
CA LEU A 303 6.74 6.40 -1.58
C LEU A 303 5.33 6.75 -1.09
N GLU A 304 5.14 7.95 -0.54
CA GLU A 304 3.84 8.43 -0.06
C GLU A 304 2.80 8.54 -1.19
N GLY A 305 3.19 9.07 -2.36
CA GLY A 305 2.29 9.17 -3.51
C GLY A 305 1.88 7.81 -4.08
N LEU A 306 2.73 6.79 -3.96
CA LEU A 306 2.40 5.41 -4.36
C LEU A 306 1.52 4.73 -3.31
N HIS A 307 1.82 4.92 -2.03
CA HIS A 307 0.99 4.52 -0.88
C HIS A 307 -0.45 5.05 -1.02
N ASP A 308 -0.62 6.33 -1.33
CA ASP A 308 -1.94 6.96 -1.48
C ASP A 308 -2.81 6.30 -2.55
N SER A 309 -2.18 5.87 -3.65
CA SER A 309 -2.89 5.17 -4.72
C SER A 309 -3.39 3.80 -4.27
N VAL A 310 -2.68 3.13 -3.36
CA VAL A 310 -3.12 1.84 -2.79
C VAL A 310 -4.24 2.06 -1.78
N HIS A 311 -4.16 3.08 -0.92
CA HIS A 311 -5.25 3.50 -0.03
C HIS A 311 -6.55 3.75 -0.80
N ASP A 312 -6.46 4.54 -1.87
CA ASP A 312 -7.60 4.89 -2.70
C ASP A 312 -8.24 3.66 -3.38
N LEU A 313 -7.43 2.77 -3.97
CA LEU A 313 -7.95 1.55 -4.63
C LEU A 313 -8.46 0.51 -3.64
N ALA A 314 -7.76 0.29 -2.53
CA ALA A 314 -8.17 -0.67 -1.50
C ALA A 314 -9.42 -0.22 -0.76
N GLY A 315 -9.61 1.09 -0.59
CA GLY A 315 -10.79 1.66 0.05
C GLY A 315 -11.97 1.81 -0.90
N GLY A 316 -11.76 2.22 -2.14
CA GLY A 316 -12.83 2.41 -3.13
C GLY A 316 -13.97 3.30 -2.65
N GLY A 317 -13.68 4.33 -1.84
CA GLY A 317 -14.68 5.19 -1.18
C GLY A 317 -15.10 4.72 0.23
N GLY A 318 -14.57 3.58 0.69
CA GLY A 318 -14.67 3.10 2.07
C GLY A 318 -13.53 3.60 2.96
N HIS A 319 -13.33 2.96 4.11
CA HIS A 319 -12.48 3.49 5.19
C HIS A 319 -11.02 3.72 4.76
N MET A 320 -10.44 2.78 4.00
CA MET A 320 -9.07 2.89 3.48
C MET A 320 -8.84 4.09 2.57
N SER A 321 -9.88 4.72 2.00
CA SER A 321 -9.75 5.89 1.12
C SER A 321 -9.66 7.23 1.86
N TYR A 322 -9.82 7.24 3.18
CA TYR A 322 -9.86 8.48 3.97
C TYR A 322 -8.87 8.43 5.14
N ILE A 323 -7.94 9.40 5.20
CA ILE A 323 -6.89 9.48 6.25
C ILE A 323 -7.46 9.23 7.65
N PRO A 324 -8.54 9.91 8.09
CA PRO A 324 -8.98 9.82 9.48
C PRO A 324 -9.51 8.44 9.88
N TYR A 325 -9.96 7.63 8.92
CA TYR A 325 -10.63 6.34 9.15
C TYR A 325 -9.81 5.13 8.71
N SER A 326 -8.81 5.34 7.85
CA SER A 326 -8.08 4.26 7.16
C SER A 326 -7.47 3.22 8.10
N ALA A 327 -6.89 3.65 9.22
CA ALA A 327 -6.25 2.77 10.19
C ALA A 327 -7.19 1.75 10.83
N PHE A 328 -8.51 2.00 10.88
CA PHE A 328 -9.45 1.03 11.43
C PHE A 328 -9.54 -0.24 10.57
N ASP A 329 -9.31 -0.16 9.25
CA ASP A 329 -9.43 -1.32 8.37
C ASP A 329 -8.22 -2.25 8.55
N PRO A 330 -8.42 -3.57 8.76
CA PRO A 330 -7.32 -4.50 8.99
C PRO A 330 -6.24 -4.56 7.89
N ILE A 331 -6.57 -4.22 6.65
CA ILE A 331 -5.58 -4.21 5.56
C ILE A 331 -4.58 -3.06 5.70
N PHE A 332 -4.87 -2.04 6.50
CA PHE A 332 -3.99 -0.90 6.78
C PHE A 332 -2.61 -1.37 7.27
N PHE A 333 -2.55 -2.22 8.29
CA PHE A 333 -1.26 -2.65 8.85
C PHE A 333 -0.48 -3.55 7.87
N LEU A 334 -1.17 -4.34 7.05
CA LEU A 334 -0.53 -5.12 5.97
C LEU A 334 0.07 -4.20 4.90
N HIS A 335 -0.66 -3.14 4.54
CA HIS A 335 -0.22 -2.14 3.59
C HIS A 335 0.99 -1.36 4.12
N HIS A 336 0.92 -0.84 5.35
CA HIS A 336 2.03 -0.09 5.96
C HIS A 336 3.25 -0.96 6.25
N ALA A 337 3.09 -2.25 6.56
CA ALA A 337 4.22 -3.18 6.65
C ALA A 337 4.94 -3.36 5.29
N MET A 338 4.21 -3.26 4.17
CA MET A 338 4.81 -3.22 2.82
C MET A 338 5.49 -1.87 2.55
N VAL A 339 4.90 -0.75 2.97
CA VAL A 339 5.53 0.57 2.85
C VAL A 339 6.85 0.63 3.63
N ASP A 340 6.88 0.12 4.85
CA ASP A 340 8.10 0.03 5.64
C ASP A 340 9.14 -0.92 5.01
N ARG A 341 8.69 -2.03 4.39
CA ARG A 341 9.58 -2.89 3.59
C ARG A 341 10.21 -2.15 2.42
N ILE A 342 9.42 -1.37 1.68
CA ILE A 342 9.93 -0.56 0.57
C ILE A 342 10.97 0.44 1.08
N PHE A 343 10.67 1.09 2.19
CA PHE A 343 11.60 2.04 2.80
C PHE A 343 12.90 1.37 3.25
N ALA A 344 12.84 0.23 3.93
CA ALA A 344 14.03 -0.52 4.38
C ALA A 344 14.91 -0.99 3.19
N ILE A 345 14.30 -1.45 2.10
CA ILE A 345 14.99 -1.80 0.85
C ILE A 345 15.65 -0.56 0.23
N TRP A 346 14.96 0.58 0.21
CA TRP A 346 15.51 1.84 -0.30
C TRP A 346 16.70 2.32 0.54
N GLN A 347 16.64 2.24 1.86
CA GLN A 347 17.74 2.60 2.77
C GLN A 347 19.00 1.76 2.48
N ALA A 348 18.83 0.47 2.17
CA ALA A 348 19.94 -0.40 1.80
C ALA A 348 20.64 0.04 0.49
N LEU A 349 19.92 0.70 -0.43
CA LEU A 349 20.50 1.27 -1.65
C LEU A 349 21.16 2.64 -1.39
N TYR A 350 20.50 3.49 -0.60
CA TYR A 350 20.80 4.92 -0.46
C TYR A 350 21.03 5.33 1.01
N SER A 351 22.13 4.84 1.60
CA SER A 351 22.49 5.06 3.00
C SER A 351 22.98 6.47 3.35
N GLU A 352 23.37 7.28 2.37
CA GLU A 352 24.04 8.58 2.63
C GLU A 352 23.09 9.78 2.69
N THR A 353 21.85 9.61 2.22
CA THR A 353 20.82 10.66 2.27
C THR A 353 19.90 10.42 3.46
N TRP A 354 19.39 11.51 4.04
CA TRP A 354 18.52 11.42 5.21
C TRP A 354 17.60 12.63 5.36
N VAL A 355 16.69 12.55 6.32
CA VAL A 355 15.72 13.61 6.67
C VAL A 355 16.47 14.93 6.86
N GLN A 356 16.03 15.98 6.15
CA GLN A 356 16.57 17.33 6.27
C GLN A 356 15.58 18.23 7.01
N PRO A 357 16.04 19.30 7.68
CA PRO A 357 15.14 20.28 8.27
C PRO A 357 14.25 20.95 7.23
N GLU A 358 12.93 20.90 7.45
CA GLU A 358 11.94 21.55 6.59
C GLU A 358 10.74 22.04 7.44
N PRO A 359 10.01 23.08 7.00
CA PRO A 359 8.76 23.47 7.65
C PRO A 359 7.66 22.43 7.38
N ALA A 360 6.99 21.98 8.42
CA ALA A 360 5.84 21.09 8.32
C ALA A 360 4.74 21.70 7.43
N LYS A 361 4.30 20.93 6.42
CA LYS A 361 3.28 21.36 5.44
C LYS A 361 1.87 21.08 5.92
N SER A 362 1.71 20.12 6.81
CA SER A 362 0.45 19.73 7.44
C SER A 362 0.59 19.83 8.96
N ALA A 363 -0.54 20.03 9.64
CA ALA A 363 -0.59 19.88 11.08
C ALA A 363 -0.78 18.40 11.45
N SER A 364 -0.21 18.01 12.59
CA SER A 364 -0.54 16.76 13.29
C SER A 364 -0.89 17.10 14.73
N TYR A 365 -1.30 16.10 15.51
CA TYR A 365 -1.71 16.30 16.90
C TYR A 365 -0.65 17.06 17.71
N THR A 366 0.63 16.89 17.38
CA THR A 366 1.74 17.51 18.10
C THR A 366 2.63 18.40 17.21
N THR A 367 2.16 18.82 16.04
CA THR A 367 2.97 19.62 15.10
C THR A 367 2.11 20.66 14.40
N LEU A 368 2.55 21.92 14.45
CA LEU A 368 1.89 23.02 13.75
C LEU A 368 2.45 23.18 12.33
N ILE A 369 1.61 23.67 11.41
CA ILE A 369 2.07 24.09 10.08
C ILE A 369 3.17 25.15 10.22
N GLY A 370 4.26 24.99 9.48
CA GLY A 370 5.42 25.87 9.50
C GLY A 370 6.43 25.58 10.62
N GLN A 371 6.10 24.71 11.59
CA GLN A 371 7.07 24.22 12.56
C GLN A 371 8.19 23.46 11.84
N ILE A 372 9.44 23.78 12.15
CA ILE A 372 10.57 23.03 11.57
C ILE A 372 10.57 21.62 12.14
N GLN A 373 10.56 20.64 11.23
CA GLN A 373 10.71 19.22 11.49
C GLN A 373 12.02 18.73 10.85
N ASP A 374 12.69 17.77 11.49
CA ASP A 374 13.96 17.21 11.06
C ASP A 374 14.14 15.77 11.59
N SER A 375 15.32 15.18 11.34
CA SER A 375 15.67 13.81 11.77
C SER A 375 15.56 13.53 13.27
N THR A 376 15.64 14.57 14.11
CA THR A 376 15.59 14.48 15.59
C THR A 376 14.22 14.84 16.16
N THR A 377 13.29 15.26 15.30
CA THR A 377 11.91 15.55 15.71
C THR A 377 11.26 14.32 16.35
N PRO A 378 10.68 14.46 17.56
CA PRO A 378 9.97 13.37 18.22
C PRO A 378 8.87 12.76 17.35
N LEU A 379 8.92 11.44 17.15
CA LEU A 379 7.88 10.65 16.50
C LEU A 379 6.81 10.30 17.54
N THR A 380 6.03 11.29 17.92
CA THR A 380 4.96 11.14 18.91
C THR A 380 3.83 10.24 18.38
N PRO A 381 3.12 9.51 19.26
CA PRO A 381 3.29 9.48 20.71
C PRO A 381 4.19 8.33 21.18
N PHE A 382 5.14 7.87 20.35
CA PHE A 382 5.86 6.62 20.58
C PHE A 382 7.11 6.80 21.46
N PHE A 383 6.99 6.41 22.72
CA PHE A 383 8.12 6.41 23.66
C PHE A 383 9.11 5.29 23.34
N ALA A 384 10.39 5.64 23.25
CA ALA A 384 11.52 4.72 23.12
C ALA A 384 12.01 4.21 24.48
N ASP A 385 11.87 5.02 25.53
CA ASP A 385 12.29 4.66 26.89
C ASP A 385 11.37 5.29 27.97
N SER A 386 11.44 4.69 29.16
CA SER A 386 10.73 5.03 30.40
C SER A 386 11.06 6.41 30.99
N ASP A 387 12.15 7.03 30.55
CA ASP A 387 12.53 8.39 30.95
C ASP A 387 11.75 9.50 30.20
N GLY A 388 10.85 9.12 29.28
CA GLY A 388 10.07 10.03 28.45
C GLY A 388 10.70 10.33 27.09
N THR A 389 11.81 9.68 26.74
CA THR A 389 12.42 9.78 25.41
C THR A 389 11.48 9.21 24.34
N PHE A 390 11.22 9.99 23.30
CA PHE A 390 10.50 9.53 22.10
C PHE A 390 11.44 8.91 21.08
N TRP A 391 10.89 8.03 20.24
CA TRP A 391 11.55 7.67 18.98
C TRP A 391 11.75 8.91 18.11
N THR A 392 12.80 8.92 17.31
CA THR A 392 13.12 9.94 16.30
C THR A 392 13.43 9.23 14.99
N SER A 393 13.47 9.95 13.87
CA SER A 393 13.87 9.34 12.60
C SER A 393 15.24 8.68 12.71
N ASP A 394 16.20 9.33 13.36
CA ASP A 394 17.55 8.78 13.58
C ASP A 394 17.56 7.48 14.37
N THR A 395 16.77 7.38 15.44
CA THR A 395 16.79 6.20 16.32
C THR A 395 16.02 5.02 15.73
N VAL A 396 15.08 5.25 14.81
CA VAL A 396 14.41 4.17 14.03
C VAL A 396 15.01 3.95 12.64
N ARG A 397 16.13 4.60 12.32
CA ARG A 397 16.81 4.47 11.02
C ARG A 397 17.19 3.02 10.74
N ASP A 398 17.78 2.36 11.73
CA ASP A 398 17.95 0.91 11.73
C ASP A 398 16.69 0.25 12.30
N HIS A 399 15.83 -0.26 11.41
CA HIS A 399 14.59 -0.92 11.79
C HIS A 399 14.80 -2.18 12.64
N THR A 400 15.99 -2.79 12.63
CA THR A 400 16.26 -4.02 13.36
C THR A 400 16.25 -3.83 14.88
N ILE A 401 16.40 -2.59 15.36
CA ILE A 401 16.23 -2.24 16.78
C ILE A 401 14.83 -2.56 17.30
N LEU A 402 13.83 -2.59 16.41
CA LEU A 402 12.44 -2.92 16.72
C LEU A 402 12.14 -4.43 16.53
N GLY A 403 13.17 -5.26 16.39
CA GLY A 403 13.04 -6.72 16.45
C GLY A 403 12.69 -7.42 15.14
N TYR A 404 12.69 -6.74 13.99
CA TYR A 404 12.30 -7.34 12.71
C TYR A 404 13.24 -6.99 11.56
N THR A 405 13.18 -7.78 10.48
CA THR A 405 13.76 -7.44 9.18
C THR A 405 12.98 -8.09 8.03
N TYR A 406 13.51 -7.98 6.81
CA TYR A 406 12.90 -8.49 5.58
C TYR A 406 13.85 -9.41 4.82
N ALA A 407 13.31 -10.40 4.12
CA ALA A 407 14.10 -11.42 3.43
C ALA A 407 15.11 -10.83 2.43
N GLU A 408 14.77 -9.70 1.79
CA GLU A 408 15.63 -9.01 0.82
C GLU A 408 16.86 -8.34 1.43
N LEU A 409 16.87 -8.19 2.76
CA LEU A 409 17.93 -7.51 3.52
C LEU A 409 18.84 -8.47 4.26
N VAL A 410 18.57 -9.78 4.19
CA VAL A 410 19.39 -10.83 4.80
C VAL A 410 20.27 -11.47 3.73
N GLY A 411 21.56 -11.66 4.03
CA GLY A 411 22.53 -12.33 3.18
C GLY A 411 22.26 -13.83 3.03
N ASN A 412 23.18 -14.56 2.39
CA ASN A 412 23.04 -16.01 2.21
C ASN A 412 23.84 -16.78 3.29
N GLY A 413 23.26 -17.82 3.88
CA GLY A 413 23.94 -18.77 4.76
C GLY A 413 23.41 -18.80 6.21
N PRO A 414 23.81 -19.80 7.01
CA PRO A 414 23.28 -20.02 8.36
C PRO A 414 23.60 -18.91 9.38
N ASN A 415 24.53 -17.99 9.05
CA ASN A 415 24.90 -16.82 9.85
C ASN A 415 24.83 -15.52 9.02
N ALA A 416 23.84 -15.39 8.14
CA ALA A 416 23.77 -14.33 7.14
C ALA A 416 23.81 -12.91 7.75
N SER A 417 24.81 -12.12 7.36
CA SER A 417 24.89 -10.68 7.61
C SER A 417 23.90 -9.89 6.74
N GLN A 418 23.86 -8.56 6.85
CA GLN A 418 23.10 -7.70 5.93
C GLN A 418 23.41 -8.02 4.46
N ALA A 419 22.39 -7.99 3.60
CA ALA A 419 22.52 -8.22 2.17
C ALA A 419 23.40 -7.15 1.49
N THR A 420 24.20 -7.56 0.52
CA THR A 420 24.95 -6.62 -0.32
C THR A 420 24.00 -5.81 -1.21
N LYS A 421 24.37 -4.57 -1.59
CA LYS A 421 23.58 -3.76 -2.55
C LYS A 421 23.30 -4.52 -3.86
N ALA A 422 24.20 -5.39 -4.30
CA ALA A 422 24.01 -6.22 -5.49
C ALA A 422 22.90 -7.28 -5.31
N GLN A 423 22.79 -7.89 -4.13
CA GLN A 423 21.69 -8.80 -3.80
C GLN A 423 20.36 -8.05 -3.74
N VAL A 424 20.33 -6.89 -3.06
CA VAL A 424 19.11 -6.06 -2.98
C VAL A 424 18.62 -5.67 -4.38
N ARG A 425 19.50 -5.20 -5.27
CA ARG A 425 19.16 -4.88 -6.67
C ARG A 425 18.61 -6.09 -7.43
N ARG A 426 19.15 -7.28 -7.18
CA ARG A 426 18.65 -8.54 -7.75
C ARG A 426 17.25 -8.87 -7.27
N HIS A 427 16.94 -8.69 -6.00
CA HIS A 427 15.57 -8.85 -5.50
C HIS A 427 14.62 -7.87 -6.18
N ILE A 428 14.98 -6.58 -6.26
CA ILE A 428 14.17 -5.54 -6.92
C ILE A 428 13.90 -5.90 -8.39
N ASN A 429 14.93 -6.28 -9.16
CA ASN A 429 14.79 -6.68 -10.55
C ASN A 429 13.85 -7.88 -10.74
N ARG A 430 13.90 -8.86 -9.82
CA ARG A 430 13.06 -10.06 -9.87
C ARG A 430 11.61 -9.77 -9.53
N LEU A 431 11.36 -8.97 -8.49
CA LEU A 431 10.02 -8.69 -7.97
C LEU A 431 9.28 -7.66 -8.82
N TYR A 432 9.95 -6.57 -9.20
CA TYR A 432 9.29 -5.36 -9.74
C TYR A 432 9.69 -5.05 -11.18
N GLY A 433 10.73 -5.68 -11.73
CA GLY A 433 11.22 -5.39 -13.07
C GLY A 433 10.31 -5.85 -14.22
N SER A 434 9.32 -6.72 -13.97
CA SER A 434 8.53 -7.38 -15.02
C SER A 434 7.72 -6.45 -15.92
N SER A 435 7.29 -5.30 -15.40
CA SER A 435 6.53 -4.29 -16.16
C SER A 435 7.43 -3.20 -16.78
N SER A 436 8.75 -3.29 -16.62
CA SER A 436 9.73 -2.39 -17.23
C SER A 436 10.41 -3.04 -18.45
N PRO A 437 10.71 -2.26 -19.51
CA PRO A 437 11.58 -2.71 -20.61
C PRO A 437 12.95 -3.22 -20.15
N ALA A 438 13.44 -2.77 -18.99
CA ALA A 438 14.69 -3.25 -18.38
C ALA A 438 14.75 -4.78 -18.26
N SER A 439 13.62 -5.44 -18.01
CA SER A 439 13.57 -6.90 -17.88
C SER A 439 13.98 -7.65 -19.14
N PHE A 440 13.80 -7.06 -20.33
CA PHE A 440 14.25 -7.67 -21.58
C PHE A 440 15.77 -7.72 -21.66
N ALA A 441 16.46 -6.66 -21.20
CA ALA A 441 17.92 -6.61 -21.19
C ALA A 441 18.54 -7.63 -20.22
N ILE A 442 17.96 -7.77 -19.01
CA ILE A 442 18.41 -8.75 -18.01
C ILE A 442 18.23 -10.19 -18.53
N LYS A 443 17.10 -10.47 -19.20
CA LYS A 443 16.86 -11.79 -19.81
C LYS A 443 17.78 -12.07 -20.99
N ALA A 444 18.18 -11.05 -21.75
CA ALA A 444 19.13 -11.18 -22.83
C ALA A 444 20.55 -11.45 -22.31
N SER A 445 20.97 -10.81 -21.20
CA SER A 445 22.29 -11.02 -20.62
C SER A 445 22.44 -12.33 -19.86
N SER A 446 21.35 -12.92 -19.35
CA SER A 446 21.37 -14.22 -18.67
C SER A 446 21.45 -15.44 -19.60
N LYS A 447 21.26 -15.27 -20.93
CA LYS A 447 21.31 -16.36 -21.91
C LYS A 447 22.54 -16.32 -22.80
N THR A 448 23.55 -17.11 -22.44
CA THR A 448 24.20 -17.96 -23.45
C THR A 448 23.21 -19.05 -23.88
N LYS A 449 22.86 -19.08 -25.18
CA LYS A 449 22.07 -20.07 -25.94
C LYS A 449 20.53 -20.15 -25.72
N ARG A 450 19.80 -19.81 -26.80
CA ARG A 450 18.39 -20.09 -27.18
C ARG A 450 17.25 -19.44 -26.39
N ALA A 451 16.68 -18.37 -26.94
CA ALA A 451 15.34 -18.38 -27.58
C ALA A 451 14.83 -16.93 -27.66
N SER A 452 14.76 -16.44 -28.90
CA SER A 452 14.08 -15.23 -29.37
C SER A 452 12.55 -15.38 -29.30
N SER A 453 11.84 -14.25 -29.38
CA SER A 453 10.42 -14.06 -29.72
C SER A 453 9.30 -14.66 -28.83
N ASP A 454 9.56 -15.64 -27.97
CA ASP A 454 8.46 -16.38 -27.30
C ASP A 454 7.88 -15.69 -26.04
N SER A 455 8.60 -14.74 -25.44
CA SER A 455 8.18 -14.06 -24.19
C SER A 455 7.09 -13.01 -24.39
N LEU A 456 7.05 -12.35 -25.56
CA LEU A 456 5.98 -11.39 -25.89
C LEU A 456 4.69 -12.09 -26.35
N ILE A 457 4.81 -13.28 -26.96
CA ILE A 457 3.64 -14.09 -27.34
C ILE A 457 2.91 -14.62 -26.10
N LYS A 458 3.63 -14.95 -25.02
CA LYS A 458 3.01 -15.36 -23.75
C LYS A 458 2.34 -14.21 -23.00
N LEU A 459 2.85 -12.98 -23.09
CA LEU A 459 2.12 -11.81 -22.60
C LEU A 459 0.89 -11.54 -23.47
N GLY A 460 1.03 -11.46 -24.79
CA GLY A 460 -0.08 -11.21 -25.72
C GLY A 460 -1.21 -12.25 -25.68
N LYS A 461 -0.93 -13.52 -25.32
CA LYS A 461 -1.97 -14.56 -25.16
C LYS A 461 -2.79 -14.42 -23.87
N ARG A 462 -2.30 -13.73 -22.84
CA ARG A 462 -3.03 -13.47 -21.59
C ARG A 462 -3.98 -12.27 -21.70
N TRP A 463 -3.76 -11.39 -22.69
CA TRP A 463 -4.47 -10.14 -22.90
C TRP A 463 -5.21 -10.14 -24.24
N ASN A 464 -6.27 -10.96 -24.33
CA ASN A 464 -6.98 -11.20 -25.58
C ASN A 464 -8.19 -10.24 -25.71
N GLU A 465 -7.98 -9.10 -26.38
CA GLU A 465 -9.05 -8.28 -26.94
C GLU A 465 -8.93 -8.19 -28.47
N LYS A 466 -10.09 -8.13 -29.13
CA LYS A 466 -10.27 -8.28 -30.57
C LYS A 466 -9.48 -7.21 -31.35
N LYS A 467 -8.68 -7.67 -32.32
CA LYS A 467 -7.87 -6.82 -33.21
C LYS A 467 -8.74 -5.81 -34.01
N PRO A 468 -8.35 -4.53 -34.12
CA PRO A 468 -8.93 -3.60 -35.08
C PRO A 468 -8.51 -3.94 -36.53
N ARG A 469 -9.38 -3.59 -37.48
CA ARG A 469 -9.36 -4.07 -38.88
C ARG A 469 -8.42 -3.28 -39.82
N TRP A 470 -7.31 -2.76 -39.32
CA TRP A 470 -6.29 -2.06 -40.12
C TRP A 470 -4.91 -2.57 -39.70
N SER A 471 -4.31 -3.46 -40.50
CA SER A 471 -2.94 -3.94 -40.24
C SER A 471 -2.01 -3.42 -41.33
N ARG A 472 -1.08 -2.53 -40.94
CA ARG A 472 0.14 -2.28 -41.72
C ARG A 472 1.00 -3.56 -41.70
N PRO A 473 1.80 -3.83 -42.74
CA PRO A 473 2.75 -4.94 -42.71
C PRO A 473 3.68 -4.81 -41.49
N MET A 474 3.83 -5.90 -40.74
CA MET A 474 4.73 -5.97 -39.58
C MET A 474 6.17 -5.71 -40.04
N PRO A 475 6.92 -4.80 -39.40
CA PRO A 475 8.35 -4.64 -39.63
C PRO A 475 9.11 -5.97 -39.42
N SER A 476 10.26 -6.12 -40.09
CA SER A 476 11.12 -7.31 -39.97
C SER A 476 11.83 -7.44 -38.62
N GLU A 477 11.93 -6.34 -37.87
CA GLU A 477 12.55 -6.30 -36.54
C GLU A 477 11.57 -6.77 -35.46
N SER A 478 12.07 -7.49 -34.46
CA SER A 478 11.25 -7.92 -33.34
C SER A 478 10.79 -6.70 -32.49
N PRO A 479 9.62 -6.75 -31.83
CA PRO A 479 9.18 -5.64 -30.99
C PRO A 479 10.15 -5.28 -29.83
N ILE A 480 11.03 -6.21 -29.43
CA ILE A 480 12.06 -5.94 -28.41
C ILE A 480 13.15 -5.04 -28.97
N GLU A 481 13.60 -5.27 -30.21
CA GLU A 481 14.63 -4.45 -30.87
C GLU A 481 14.14 -3.01 -31.09
N ARG A 482 12.83 -2.83 -31.32
CA ARG A 482 12.19 -1.50 -31.44
C ARG A 482 11.99 -0.77 -30.11
N VAL A 483 12.03 -1.49 -28.98
CA VAL A 483 11.90 -0.93 -27.62
C VAL A 483 13.28 -0.69 -26.99
N LEU A 484 14.25 -1.59 -27.21
CA LEU A 484 15.61 -1.52 -26.69
C LEU A 484 16.62 -1.30 -27.83
N VAL A 485 16.98 -0.05 -28.06
CA VAL A 485 17.94 0.36 -29.09
C VAL A 485 19.27 0.71 -28.43
N GLY A 486 20.35 0.01 -28.81
CA GLY A 486 21.70 0.27 -28.27
C GLY A 486 21.81 0.11 -26.75
N GLY A 487 21.05 -0.81 -26.15
CA GLY A 487 21.01 -1.02 -24.70
C GLY A 487 20.27 0.06 -23.93
N ARG A 488 19.47 0.89 -24.61
CA ARG A 488 18.65 1.95 -24.01
C ARG A 488 17.21 1.80 -24.43
N TYR A 489 16.30 2.23 -23.57
CA TYR A 489 14.88 2.41 -23.88
C TYR A 489 14.45 3.81 -23.45
N ARG A 490 13.22 4.18 -23.77
CA ARG A 490 12.64 5.46 -23.35
C ARG A 490 11.50 5.21 -22.38
N GLU A 491 11.59 5.79 -21.19
CA GLU A 491 10.48 5.86 -20.25
C GLU A 491 9.62 7.07 -20.57
N TRP A 492 8.31 6.89 -20.60
CA TRP A 492 7.28 7.90 -20.82
C TRP A 492 6.39 7.98 -19.58
N THR A 493 6.12 9.20 -19.13
CA THR A 493 5.45 9.45 -17.87
C THR A 493 4.51 10.64 -18.00
N ALA A 494 3.33 10.53 -17.39
CA ALA A 494 2.50 11.69 -17.07
C ALA A 494 2.88 12.16 -15.66
N ASN A 495 3.52 13.31 -15.57
CA ASN A 495 3.81 13.98 -14.31
C ASN A 495 2.61 14.86 -13.94
N ILE A 496 2.14 14.74 -12.71
CA ILE A 496 0.91 15.40 -12.27
C ILE A 496 1.25 16.31 -11.10
N HIS A 497 0.65 17.48 -11.10
CA HIS A 497 0.63 18.44 -10.02
C HIS A 497 -0.82 18.79 -9.72
N VAL A 498 -1.23 18.75 -8.45
CA VAL A 498 -2.60 19.11 -8.06
C VAL A 498 -2.65 19.52 -6.60
N ASP A 499 -3.60 20.36 -6.23
CA ASP A 499 -3.91 20.65 -4.83
C ASP A 499 -4.58 19.41 -4.21
N LYS A 500 -4.01 18.87 -3.13
CA LYS A 500 -4.52 17.69 -2.44
C LYS A 500 -5.97 17.85 -1.99
N GLN A 501 -6.39 19.09 -1.70
CA GLN A 501 -7.74 19.41 -1.22
C GLN A 501 -8.65 20.00 -2.31
N ALA A 502 -8.28 19.85 -3.59
CA ALA A 502 -9.04 20.42 -4.71
C ALA A 502 -10.54 20.08 -4.71
N LEU A 503 -10.91 18.89 -4.24
CA LEU A 503 -12.29 18.38 -4.23
C LEU A 503 -12.83 18.07 -2.83
N ASN A 504 -12.15 18.56 -1.77
CA ASN A 504 -12.59 18.38 -0.39
C ASN A 504 -12.85 16.91 0.01
N GLY A 505 -11.99 16.01 -0.45
CA GLY A 505 -12.14 14.57 -0.29
C GLY A 505 -11.30 13.79 -1.30
N PRO A 506 -11.21 12.47 -1.16
CA PRO A 506 -10.40 11.64 -2.05
C PRO A 506 -10.97 11.59 -3.46
N PHE A 507 -10.08 11.60 -4.45
CA PHE A 507 -10.41 11.52 -5.87
C PHE A 507 -9.32 10.82 -6.66
N LYS A 508 -9.63 10.50 -7.92
CA LYS A 508 -8.75 9.75 -8.83
C LYS A 508 -8.57 10.51 -10.13
N ILE A 509 -7.35 10.56 -10.63
CA ILE A 509 -7.02 11.01 -11.98
C ILE A 509 -6.64 9.77 -12.79
N LEU A 510 -7.46 9.47 -13.79
CA LEU A 510 -7.42 8.24 -14.59
C LEU A 510 -6.90 8.55 -15.99
N PHE A 511 -5.95 7.77 -16.49
CA PHE A 511 -5.38 7.92 -17.84
C PHE A 511 -5.73 6.74 -18.73
N PHE A 512 -6.19 7.01 -19.95
CA PHE A 512 -6.62 6.00 -20.92
C PHE A 512 -5.86 6.14 -22.24
N LEU A 513 -5.69 5.02 -22.94
CA LEU A 513 -5.36 5.03 -24.38
C LEU A 513 -6.62 4.72 -25.19
N GLY A 514 -7.22 5.76 -25.74
CA GLY A 514 -8.54 5.76 -26.38
C GLY A 514 -9.66 6.19 -25.44
N PRO A 515 -10.90 6.28 -25.93
CA PRO A 515 -12.03 6.74 -25.13
C PRO A 515 -12.32 5.78 -23.97
N PRO A 516 -12.61 6.29 -22.76
CA PRO A 516 -13.04 5.44 -21.66
C PRO A 516 -14.41 4.81 -21.93
N PRO A 517 -14.80 3.72 -21.23
CA PRO A 517 -16.15 3.16 -21.29
C PRO A 517 -17.24 4.22 -21.05
N GLN A 518 -18.46 4.03 -21.55
CA GLN A 518 -19.56 4.97 -21.30
C GLN A 518 -19.96 5.03 -19.83
N ASP A 519 -19.92 3.89 -19.14
CA ASP A 519 -20.24 3.80 -17.73
C ASP A 519 -19.01 4.12 -16.86
N HIS A 520 -19.06 5.28 -16.22
CA HIS A 520 -18.01 5.79 -15.34
C HIS A 520 -17.70 4.92 -14.11
N GLN A 521 -18.64 4.10 -13.65
CA GLN A 521 -18.42 3.21 -12.50
C GLN A 521 -17.43 2.09 -12.83
N THR A 522 -17.23 1.80 -14.13
CA THR A 522 -16.33 0.75 -14.60
C THR A 522 -14.93 1.25 -14.96
N TRP A 523 -14.70 2.57 -14.91
CA TRP A 523 -13.46 3.17 -15.41
C TRP A 523 -12.19 2.67 -14.72
N THR A 524 -12.23 2.48 -13.40
CA THR A 524 -11.07 2.02 -12.61
C THR A 524 -10.63 0.60 -12.95
N GLY A 525 -11.49 -0.21 -13.57
CA GLY A 525 -11.19 -1.55 -14.06
C GLY A 525 -11.14 -1.65 -15.58
N ALA A 526 -11.13 -0.53 -16.31
CA ALA A 526 -11.26 -0.55 -17.76
C ALA A 526 -9.99 -1.14 -18.43
N PRO A 527 -10.13 -1.95 -19.49
CA PRO A 527 -9.00 -2.62 -20.15
C PRO A 527 -8.05 -1.67 -20.89
N ASN A 528 -8.51 -0.45 -21.20
CA ASN A 528 -7.72 0.61 -21.81
C ASN A 528 -7.22 1.67 -20.82
N LEU A 529 -7.49 1.50 -19.52
CA LEU A 529 -6.87 2.29 -18.46
C LEU A 529 -5.36 1.97 -18.42
N VAL A 530 -4.55 3.02 -18.42
CA VAL A 530 -3.08 2.96 -18.37
C VAL A 530 -2.60 2.98 -16.94
N GLY A 531 -3.21 3.85 -16.12
CA GLY A 531 -2.89 3.99 -14.72
C GLY A 531 -3.73 5.07 -14.06
N THR A 532 -3.61 5.09 -12.73
CA THR A 532 -4.40 5.93 -11.84
C THR A 532 -3.46 6.64 -10.89
N MET A 533 -3.68 7.93 -10.68
CA MET A 533 -3.22 8.64 -9.50
C MET A 533 -4.39 8.73 -8.52
N GLY A 534 -4.28 8.06 -7.37
CA GLY A 534 -5.20 8.25 -6.26
C GLY A 534 -4.73 9.41 -5.38
N VAL A 535 -5.64 10.30 -5.00
CA VAL A 535 -5.38 11.40 -4.07
C VAL A 535 -6.03 11.06 -2.74
N PHE A 536 -5.21 10.77 -1.73
CA PHE A 536 -5.66 10.38 -0.41
C PHE A 536 -5.85 11.62 0.47
N ALA A 537 -7.08 12.14 0.53
CA ALA A 537 -7.39 13.38 1.24
C ALA A 537 -8.32 13.13 2.43
N ALA A 538 -8.39 14.11 3.33
CA ALA A 538 -9.40 14.18 4.37
C ALA A 538 -10.44 15.23 3.96
N PRO A 539 -11.75 14.96 4.06
CA PRO A 539 -12.77 15.98 3.86
C PRO A 539 -12.67 17.03 4.95
N GLU A 540 -13.00 18.28 4.62
CA GLU A 540 -13.33 19.31 5.59
C GLU A 540 -14.52 18.80 6.40
N MET A 541 -14.26 18.54 7.68
CA MET A 541 -15.26 18.12 8.64
C MET A 541 -15.39 19.19 9.71
N ASP A 542 -16.62 19.43 10.17
CA ASP A 542 -16.85 20.23 11.37
C ASP A 542 -16.07 19.61 12.53
N GLY A 543 -15.05 20.33 13.03
CA GLY A 543 -14.16 19.82 14.07
C GLY A 543 -13.19 18.72 13.62
N GLY A 544 -12.88 18.59 12.32
CA GLY A 544 -11.87 17.68 11.79
C GLY A 544 -10.63 18.38 11.23
N MET A 545 -9.62 17.58 10.90
CA MET A 545 -8.33 18.01 10.36
C MET A 545 -8.51 18.82 9.07
N GLN A 546 -8.30 20.14 9.14
CA GLN A 546 -8.10 20.95 7.94
C GLN A 546 -6.66 20.72 7.44
N MET A 547 -6.50 19.77 6.54
CA MET A 547 -5.28 19.74 5.74
C MET A 547 -5.28 21.03 4.91
N GLY A 548 -4.32 21.92 5.15
CA GLY A 548 -4.20 23.14 4.36
C GLY A 548 -4.12 22.81 2.86
N ARG A 549 -4.44 23.79 2.00
CA ARG A 549 -4.20 23.67 0.56
C ARG A 549 -2.72 23.38 0.35
N GLN A 550 -2.41 22.21 -0.18
CA GLN A 550 -1.04 21.74 -0.39
C GLN A 550 -0.95 21.14 -1.77
N ASP A 551 -0.06 21.70 -2.57
CA ASP A 551 0.29 21.14 -3.86
C ASP A 551 1.05 19.83 -3.65
N ILE A 552 0.61 18.80 -4.37
CA ILE A 552 1.21 17.48 -4.37
C ILE A 552 1.61 17.09 -5.78
N THR A 553 2.59 16.20 -5.88
CA THR A 553 3.01 15.63 -7.16
C THR A 553 2.86 14.12 -7.19
N ALA A 554 2.52 13.56 -8.34
CA ALA A 554 2.60 12.12 -8.56
C ALA A 554 3.00 11.82 -10.02
N THR A 555 3.26 10.54 -10.30
CA THR A 555 3.47 10.09 -11.68
C THR A 555 2.60 8.92 -12.07
N VAL A 556 2.18 8.90 -13.33
CA VAL A 556 1.60 7.72 -13.98
C VAL A 556 2.53 7.29 -15.13
N PRO A 557 3.24 6.15 -14.99
CA PRO A 557 4.03 5.60 -16.07
C PRO A 557 3.15 5.16 -17.25
N LEU A 558 3.53 5.55 -18.47
CA LEU A 558 2.81 5.22 -19.71
C LEU A 558 3.52 4.10 -20.49
N THR A 559 4.79 3.83 -20.18
CA THR A 559 5.67 2.96 -20.97
C THR A 559 5.16 1.55 -21.10
N ALA A 560 4.67 0.90 -20.03
CA ALA A 560 4.16 -0.46 -20.12
C ALA A 560 3.01 -0.58 -21.14
N ALA A 561 2.10 0.40 -21.14
CA ALA A 561 1.01 0.46 -22.11
C ALA A 561 1.52 0.76 -23.53
N LEU A 562 2.48 1.68 -23.69
CA LEU A 562 3.08 1.98 -24.99
C LEU A 562 3.87 0.81 -25.59
N VAL A 563 4.60 0.05 -24.77
CA VAL A 563 5.27 -1.19 -25.19
C VAL A 563 4.28 -2.21 -25.73
N LYS A 564 3.08 -2.31 -25.13
CA LYS A 564 2.00 -3.15 -25.65
C LYS A 564 1.57 -2.69 -27.05
N ARG A 565 1.50 -1.39 -27.31
CA ARG A 565 1.18 -0.82 -28.64
C ARG A 565 2.28 -1.07 -29.66
N VAL A 566 3.56 -1.03 -29.25
CA VAL A 566 4.68 -1.43 -30.12
C VAL A 566 4.59 -2.91 -30.47
N ALA A 567 4.26 -3.75 -29.48
CA ALA A 567 4.12 -5.20 -29.66
C ALA A 567 2.95 -5.59 -30.57
N THR A 568 1.84 -4.84 -30.56
CA THR A 568 0.71 -5.08 -31.47
C THR A 568 0.89 -4.47 -32.87
N GLY A 569 1.93 -3.64 -33.06
CA GLY A 569 2.17 -2.91 -34.31
C GLY A 569 1.31 -1.64 -34.47
N GLU A 570 0.60 -1.23 -33.43
CA GLU A 570 -0.15 0.03 -33.39
C GLU A 570 0.76 1.25 -33.23
N LEU A 571 1.97 1.04 -32.69
CA LEU A 571 3.01 2.03 -32.51
C LEU A 571 4.34 1.51 -33.08
N GLU A 572 5.14 2.36 -33.71
CA GLU A 572 6.37 1.93 -34.36
C GLU A 572 7.51 1.70 -33.36
N SER A 573 7.75 2.66 -32.47
CA SER A 573 8.81 2.60 -31.46
C SER A 573 8.43 3.43 -30.22
N LEU A 574 9.33 3.49 -29.23
CA LEU A 574 9.20 4.41 -28.09
C LEU A 574 9.86 5.78 -28.34
N ASP A 575 10.31 6.08 -29.57
CA ASP A 575 10.91 7.36 -29.91
C ASP A 575 9.87 8.50 -29.91
N PRO A 576 10.23 9.74 -29.51
CA PRO A 576 9.30 10.87 -29.50
C PRO A 576 8.58 11.11 -30.84
N ARG A 577 9.25 10.86 -31.97
CA ARG A 577 8.62 11.02 -33.30
C ARG A 577 7.39 10.13 -33.52
N ASP A 578 7.34 8.99 -32.84
CA ASP A 578 6.25 8.02 -32.95
C ASP A 578 5.25 8.17 -31.79
N VAL A 579 5.76 8.40 -30.57
CA VAL A 579 4.95 8.44 -29.35
C VAL A 579 4.19 9.75 -29.19
N GLU A 580 4.79 10.91 -29.47
CA GLU A 580 4.09 12.18 -29.26
C GLU A 580 2.81 12.31 -30.10
N PRO A 581 2.81 12.02 -31.42
CA PRO A 581 1.58 12.09 -32.21
C PRO A 581 0.55 11.05 -31.76
N TYR A 582 1.01 9.89 -31.27
CA TYR A 582 0.14 8.84 -30.75
C TYR A 582 -0.55 9.29 -29.46
N LEU A 583 0.20 9.79 -28.47
CA LEU A 583 -0.37 10.25 -27.21
C LEU A 583 -1.27 11.47 -27.40
N LYS A 584 -0.90 12.45 -28.24
CA LYS A 584 -1.79 13.60 -28.56
C LYS A 584 -3.13 13.18 -29.17
N ARG A 585 -3.19 12.01 -29.83
CA ARG A 585 -4.40 11.50 -30.46
C ARG A 585 -5.22 10.59 -29.55
N TYR A 586 -4.57 9.85 -28.65
CA TYR A 586 -5.21 8.75 -27.93
C TYR A 586 -5.12 8.85 -26.41
N LEU A 587 -4.23 9.66 -25.85
CA LEU A 587 -4.17 9.84 -24.41
C LEU A 587 -5.34 10.69 -23.95
N GLU A 588 -6.21 10.11 -23.13
CA GLU A 588 -7.30 10.81 -22.48
C GLU A 588 -7.14 10.73 -20.97
N HIS A 589 -7.58 11.77 -20.25
CA HIS A 589 -7.67 11.74 -18.80
C HIS A 589 -9.11 12.00 -18.34
N ARG A 590 -9.49 11.44 -17.19
CA ARG A 590 -10.76 11.68 -16.51
C ARG A 590 -10.53 11.79 -15.02
N ILE A 591 -11.44 12.50 -14.33
CA ILE A 591 -11.38 12.69 -12.88
C ILE A 591 -12.68 12.20 -12.28
N ILE A 592 -12.58 11.39 -11.23
CA ILE A 592 -13.74 10.92 -10.46
C ILE A 592 -13.50 11.05 -8.96
N THR A 593 -14.54 11.33 -8.19
CA THR A 593 -14.49 11.22 -6.73
C THR A 593 -14.38 9.75 -6.31
N SER A 594 -13.62 9.46 -5.25
CA SER A 594 -13.43 8.08 -4.80
C SER A 594 -14.68 7.49 -4.16
N ALA A 595 -15.50 8.33 -3.52
CA ALA A 595 -16.86 7.98 -3.10
C ALA A 595 -17.86 8.27 -4.22
N GLY A 596 -18.67 7.27 -4.58
CA GLY A 596 -19.78 7.40 -5.55
C GLY A 596 -19.37 7.55 -7.02
N GLY A 597 -18.10 7.80 -7.34
CA GLY A 597 -17.61 7.86 -8.72
C GLY A 597 -18.12 9.07 -9.53
N THR A 598 -18.44 10.18 -8.87
CA THR A 598 -18.91 11.40 -9.53
C THR A 598 -17.84 11.91 -10.47
N VAL A 599 -18.20 12.16 -11.73
CA VAL A 599 -17.27 12.68 -12.75
C VAL A 599 -17.09 14.16 -12.56
N ILE A 600 -15.84 14.59 -12.60
CA ILE A 600 -15.43 15.98 -12.45
C ILE A 600 -14.77 16.44 -13.75
N GLU A 601 -15.18 17.59 -14.26
CA GLU A 601 -14.52 18.17 -15.42
C GLU A 601 -13.13 18.69 -15.01
N PRO A 602 -12.06 18.39 -15.77
CA PRO A 602 -10.70 18.82 -15.42
C PRO A 602 -10.56 20.33 -15.18
N SER A 603 -11.34 21.14 -15.88
CA SER A 603 -11.37 22.60 -15.74
C SER A 603 -11.89 23.10 -14.38
N GLU A 604 -12.57 22.25 -13.60
CA GLU A 604 -13.01 22.55 -12.25
C GLU A 604 -11.83 22.56 -11.26
N ILE A 605 -10.74 21.84 -11.54
CA ILE A 605 -9.56 21.77 -10.68
C ILE A 605 -8.48 22.72 -11.22
N ARG A 606 -8.53 23.98 -10.79
CA ARG A 606 -7.61 25.04 -11.26
C ARG A 606 -6.12 24.75 -11.02
N SER A 607 -5.79 23.94 -10.00
CA SER A 607 -4.40 23.58 -9.65
C SER A 607 -3.86 22.40 -10.45
N LEU A 608 -4.69 21.74 -11.26
CA LEU A 608 -4.28 20.56 -12.02
C LEU A 608 -3.33 20.94 -13.15
N GLY A 609 -2.12 20.40 -13.09
CA GLY A 609 -1.15 20.39 -14.17
C GLY A 609 -0.77 18.97 -14.52
N ILE A 610 -0.82 18.62 -15.81
CA ILE A 610 -0.39 17.32 -16.31
C ILE A 610 0.63 17.52 -17.43
N HIS A 611 1.85 17.06 -17.19
CA HIS A 611 2.99 17.24 -18.08
C HIS A 611 3.45 15.89 -18.62
N ILE A 612 3.43 15.72 -19.94
CA ILE A 612 3.94 14.51 -20.58
C ILE A 612 5.45 14.66 -20.81
N VAL A 613 6.20 13.75 -20.20
CA VAL A 613 7.67 13.75 -20.22
C VAL A 613 8.22 12.41 -20.64
N SER A 614 9.49 12.40 -21.07
CA SER A 614 10.23 11.16 -21.28
C SER A 614 11.67 11.24 -20.79
N ALA A 615 12.29 10.10 -20.55
CA ALA A 615 13.72 10.00 -20.26
C ALA A 615 14.35 8.84 -21.02
N SER A 616 15.57 9.03 -21.54
CA SER A 616 16.34 7.93 -22.11
C SER A 616 17.02 7.14 -20.99
N VAL A 617 16.63 5.88 -20.82
CA VAL A 617 17.10 5.02 -19.74
C VAL A 617 18.06 3.96 -20.28
N ARG A 618 19.25 3.87 -19.70
CA ARG A 618 20.17 2.77 -19.97
C ARG A 618 19.69 1.54 -19.22
N ALA A 619 19.42 0.46 -19.95
CA ALA A 619 19.02 -0.80 -19.36
C ALA A 619 20.16 -1.42 -18.54
N PRO A 620 19.85 -2.16 -17.47
CA PRO A 620 20.85 -2.84 -16.66
C PRO A 620 21.53 -3.96 -17.46
N SER A 621 22.83 -4.15 -17.21
CA SER A 621 23.64 -5.17 -17.94
C SER A 621 23.53 -6.55 -17.29
N SER A 622 23.10 -6.61 -16.03
CA SER A 622 22.90 -7.84 -15.25
C SER A 622 21.74 -7.67 -14.28
N ASP A 623 21.31 -8.75 -13.64
CA ASP A 623 20.29 -8.69 -12.59
C ASP A 623 20.79 -8.03 -11.29
N GLN A 624 22.07 -7.66 -11.18
CA GLN A 624 22.62 -6.95 -10.02
C GLN A 624 22.72 -5.44 -10.21
N GLU A 625 22.31 -4.93 -11.38
CA GLU A 625 22.27 -3.51 -11.71
C GLU A 625 20.82 -3.03 -11.80
N LEU A 626 20.57 -1.78 -11.41
CA LEU A 626 19.33 -1.09 -11.73
C LEU A 626 19.53 -0.21 -12.98
N PRO A 627 18.45 0.17 -13.69
CA PRO A 627 18.53 1.08 -14.82
C PRO A 627 19.16 2.42 -14.43
N ARG A 628 19.81 3.08 -15.39
CA ARG A 628 20.37 4.42 -15.19
C ARG A 628 19.64 5.43 -16.05
N TRP A 629 19.02 6.40 -15.39
CA TRP A 629 18.19 7.40 -16.02
C TRP A 629 19.03 8.52 -16.63
N GLY A 630 18.63 8.95 -17.82
CA GLY A 630 19.10 10.19 -18.44
C GLY A 630 18.29 11.39 -17.97
N LYS A 631 18.55 12.55 -18.56
CA LYS A 631 17.74 13.75 -18.31
C LYS A 631 16.31 13.57 -18.81
N THR A 632 15.36 14.08 -18.04
CA THR A 632 13.96 14.22 -18.43
C THR A 632 13.83 15.26 -19.54
N VAL A 633 12.97 14.97 -20.51
CA VAL A 633 12.61 15.81 -21.66
C VAL A 633 11.11 16.06 -21.59
N ALA A 634 10.71 17.33 -21.57
CA ALA A 634 9.31 17.72 -21.65
C ALA A 634 8.82 17.65 -23.11
N HIS A 635 7.57 17.24 -23.31
CA HIS A 635 6.97 17.11 -24.63
C HIS A 635 5.76 18.03 -24.82
N PHE A 636 4.68 17.80 -24.07
CA PHE A 636 3.47 18.61 -24.14
C PHE A 636 2.66 18.47 -22.84
N ASP A 637 1.76 19.42 -22.64
CA ASP A 637 0.84 19.46 -21.50
C ASP A 637 -0.57 19.04 -21.95
N LEU A 638 -1.36 18.47 -21.04
CA LEU A 638 -2.76 18.08 -21.27
C LEU A 638 -3.76 19.12 -20.76
#